data_AF-A0A9X3UHL7-F1
#
_entry.id   AF-A0A9X3UHL7-F1
#
_cell.length_a   1.000
_cell.length_b   1.000
_cell.length_c   1.000
_cell.angle_alpha   90.00
_cell.angle_beta   90.00
_cell.angle_gamma   90.00
#
_symmetry.space_group_name_H-M   'P 1'
#
loop_
_entity.id
_entity.type
_entity.pdbx_description
1 polymer ?
#
loop_
_entity_poly.entity_id
_entity_poly.type
_entity_poly.pdbx_seq_one_letter_code
_entity_poly.pdbx_strand_id
1 'polypeptide(L)'
;MPAKTHSNFAYIALHKSEDRSYIEFNRQRAVHNTVPHSMKEKKMVSFKQSFANWRAYRNTCNELYKMSDRELNDIGIARGDIPFVARRK
;
A
#
# COMPACT_ATOMS: atom_id res chain seq x y z
N MET A 1 42.70 -7.16 1.39
CA MET A 1 42.16 -6.16 0.44
C MET A 1 40.69 -5.87 0.82
N PRO A 2 40.24 -4.60 0.83
CA PRO A 2 39.13 -4.10 1.65
C PRO A 2 37.72 -4.29 1.04
N ALA A 3 36.74 -4.52 1.91
CA ALA A 3 35.31 -4.56 1.57
C ALA A 3 34.82 -3.18 1.13
N LYS A 4 34.29 -3.09 -0.10
CA LYS A 4 33.70 -1.84 -0.62
C LYS A 4 32.21 -1.83 -0.31
N THR A 5 31.86 -1.09 0.73
CA THR A 5 30.50 -0.68 1.08
C THR A 5 29.98 0.23 -0.04
N HIS A 6 29.03 -0.23 -0.84
CA HIS A 6 28.44 0.59 -1.90
C HIS A 6 27.39 1.54 -1.29
N SER A 7 27.86 2.72 -0.87
CA SER A 7 27.04 3.89 -0.60
C SER A 7 26.45 4.43 -1.90
N ASN A 8 25.23 4.97 -1.86
CA ASN A 8 24.53 5.61 -2.99
C ASN A 8 25.38 6.69 -3.71
N PHE A 9 26.43 7.21 -3.07
CA PHE A 9 27.37 8.16 -3.66
C PHE A 9 28.32 7.55 -4.71
N ALA A 10 28.46 6.23 -4.79
CA ALA A 10 29.32 5.57 -5.77
C ALA A 10 28.75 5.62 -7.21
N TYR A 11 27.46 5.93 -7.38
CA TYR A 11 26.81 6.00 -8.69
C TYR A 11 27.35 7.14 -9.57
N ILE A 12 27.72 8.27 -8.95
CA ILE A 12 28.19 9.45 -9.69
C ILE A 12 29.68 9.31 -10.09
N ALA A 13 30.45 8.48 -9.37
CA ALA A 13 31.90 8.34 -9.57
C ALA A 13 32.30 7.41 -10.73
N LEU A 14 31.37 6.70 -11.37
CA LEU A 14 31.67 5.65 -12.37
C LEU A 14 31.34 6.02 -13.83
N HIS A 15 31.17 7.30 -14.16
CA HIS A 15 30.91 7.73 -15.54
C HIS A 15 32.13 8.32 -16.27
N LYS A 16 33.34 7.80 -16.01
CA LYS A 16 34.50 8.11 -16.87
C LYS A 16 35.50 6.97 -17.14
N SER A 17 35.18 5.71 -16.86
CA SER A 17 36.02 4.61 -17.32
C SER A 17 35.17 3.43 -17.80
N GLU A 18 35.45 2.98 -19.02
CA GLU A 18 34.88 1.82 -19.68
C GLU A 18 35.38 0.51 -19.03
N ASP A 19 35.14 0.33 -17.73
CA ASP A 19 35.56 -0.88 -17.02
C ASP A 19 34.61 -2.04 -17.36
N ARG A 20 34.96 -2.80 -18.41
CA ARG A 20 34.34 -4.08 -18.82
C ARG A 20 34.07 -5.02 -17.64
N SER A 21 34.90 -4.95 -16.60
CA SER A 21 34.81 -5.68 -15.33
C SER A 21 33.52 -5.39 -14.54
N TYR A 22 32.93 -4.20 -14.66
CA TYR A 22 31.68 -3.85 -13.96
C TYR A 22 30.45 -4.49 -14.63
N ILE A 23 30.45 -4.57 -15.97
CA ILE A 23 29.39 -5.23 -16.74
C ILE A 23 29.45 -6.75 -16.57
N GLU A 24 30.66 -7.34 -16.54
CA GLU A 24 30.86 -8.79 -16.38
C GLU A 24 30.43 -9.31 -15.00
N PHE A 25 30.72 -8.55 -13.92
CA PHE A 25 30.40 -8.95 -12.54
C PHE A 25 28.88 -9.09 -12.31
N ASN A 26 28.08 -8.21 -12.92
CA ASN A 26 26.61 -8.29 -12.83
C ASN A 26 26.00 -9.30 -13.81
N ARG A 27 26.75 -9.72 -14.85
CA ARG A 27 26.30 -10.74 -15.81
C ARG A 27 26.26 -12.15 -15.19
N GLN A 28 27.21 -12.47 -14.31
CA GLN A 28 27.31 -13.80 -13.69
C GLN A 28 26.32 -14.02 -12.52
N ARG A 29 25.73 -12.96 -11.94
CA ARG A 29 24.65 -13.09 -10.92
C ARG A 29 23.28 -13.40 -11.52
N ALA A 30 23.07 -13.15 -12.81
CA ALA A 30 21.78 -13.35 -13.47
C ALA A 30 21.44 -14.83 -13.74
N VAL A 31 22.42 -15.74 -13.65
CA VAL A 31 22.23 -17.15 -14.01
C VAL A 31 21.71 -18.01 -12.84
N HIS A 32 21.81 -17.55 -11.58
CA HIS A 32 21.30 -18.28 -10.41
C HIS A 32 20.06 -17.64 -9.77
N ASN A 33 19.52 -16.56 -10.34
CA ASN A 33 18.29 -15.93 -9.87
C ASN A 33 17.12 -16.25 -10.80
N THR A 34 16.78 -17.53 -10.93
CA THR A 34 15.39 -17.91 -11.21
C THR A 34 14.60 -17.50 -9.97
N VAL A 35 14.09 -16.26 -9.98
CA VAL A 35 13.25 -15.71 -8.91
C VAL A 35 12.09 -16.68 -8.68
N PRO A 36 12.01 -17.34 -7.51
CA PRO A 36 10.89 -18.22 -7.22
C PRO A 36 9.61 -17.39 -7.22
N HIS A 37 8.58 -17.92 -7.89
CA HIS A 37 7.23 -17.37 -7.91
C HIS A 37 6.67 -17.36 -6.48
N SER A 38 6.88 -16.29 -5.72
CA SER A 38 6.46 -16.24 -4.32
C SER A 38 6.17 -14.82 -3.82
N MET A 39 4.91 -14.59 -3.47
CA MET A 39 4.45 -13.68 -2.43
C MET A 39 4.57 -12.16 -2.70
N LYS A 40 3.85 -11.59 -3.68
CA LYS A 40 3.65 -10.12 -3.69
C LYS A 40 2.49 -9.57 -4.53
N GLU A 41 1.32 -10.19 -4.48
CA GLU A 41 0.09 -9.54 -4.99
C GLU A 41 -0.87 -9.18 -3.85
N LYS A 42 -0.38 -8.44 -2.86
CA LYS A 42 -1.29 -7.65 -2.01
C LYS A 42 -1.78 -6.49 -2.88
N LYS A 43 -2.90 -6.70 -3.56
CA LYS A 43 -3.62 -5.69 -4.33
C LYS A 43 -3.76 -4.44 -3.47
N MET A 44 -2.96 -3.41 -3.76
CA MET A 44 -3.11 -2.14 -3.07
C MET A 44 -4.49 -1.60 -3.45
N VAL A 45 -5.38 -1.48 -2.46
CA VAL A 45 -6.66 -0.81 -2.66
C VAL A 45 -6.34 0.58 -3.19
N SER A 46 -6.80 0.88 -4.41
CA SER A 46 -6.52 2.16 -5.06
C SER A 46 -6.92 3.30 -4.14
N PHE A 47 -6.09 4.35 -4.06
CA PHE A 47 -6.40 5.54 -3.27
C PHE A 47 -7.82 6.08 -3.55
N LYS A 48 -8.26 6.01 -4.82
CA LYS A 48 -9.62 6.38 -5.23
C LYS A 48 -10.69 5.54 -4.53
N GLN A 49 -10.47 4.24 -4.42
CA GLN A 49 -11.40 3.32 -3.76
C GLN A 49 -11.45 3.58 -2.25
N SER A 50 -10.28 3.76 -1.61
CA SER A 50 -10.20 4.09 -0.19
C SER A 50 -10.92 5.41 0.14
N PHE A 51 -10.76 6.43 -0.72
CA PHE A 51 -11.46 7.70 -0.57
C PHE A 51 -12.98 7.57 -0.76
N ALA A 52 -13.42 6.81 -1.77
CA ALA A 52 -14.84 6.54 -2.00
C ALA A 52 -15.48 5.84 -0.79
N ASN A 53 -14.80 4.82 -0.24
CA ASN A 53 -15.26 4.10 0.95
C ASN A 53 -15.35 5.01 2.18
N TRP A 54 -14.34 5.87 2.40
CA TRP A 54 -14.36 6.86 3.49
C TRP A 54 -15.52 7.83 3.37
N ARG A 55 -15.78 8.33 2.16
CA ARG A 55 -16.90 9.25 1.91
C ARG A 55 -18.24 8.57 2.15
N ALA A 56 -18.42 7.34 1.67
CA ALA A 56 -19.63 6.55 1.89
C ALA A 56 -19.90 6.32 3.38
N TYR A 57 -18.89 5.89 4.14
CA TYR A 57 -18.98 5.74 5.59
C TYR A 57 -19.44 7.02 6.28
N ARG A 58 -18.81 8.16 5.95
CA ARG A 58 -19.17 9.45 6.57
C ARG A 58 -20.58 9.89 6.23
N ASN A 59 -21.02 9.69 4.99
CA ASN A 59 -22.38 10.01 4.60
C ASN A 59 -23.39 9.20 5.41
N THR A 60 -23.20 7.88 5.51
CA THR A 60 -24.09 7.01 6.31
C THR A 60 -24.08 7.37 7.79
N CYS A 61 -22.92 7.67 8.38
CA CYS A 61 -22.85 8.17 9.75
C CYS A 61 -23.66 9.47 9.91
N ASN A 62 -23.45 10.45 9.03
CA ASN A 62 -24.14 11.74 9.12
C ASN A 62 -25.66 11.60 8.95
N GLU A 63 -26.12 10.73 8.06
CA GLU A 63 -27.55 10.44 7.87
C GLU A 63 -28.15 9.83 9.15
N LEU A 64 -27.53 8.78 9.70
CA LEU A 64 -28.01 8.12 10.92
C LEU A 64 -27.92 9.03 12.16
N TYR A 65 -26.90 9.89 12.25
CA TYR A 65 -26.80 10.87 13.35
C TYR A 65 -27.86 11.97 13.28
N LYS A 66 -28.40 12.27 12.09
CA LYS A 66 -29.50 13.24 11.94
C LYS A 66 -30.87 12.66 12.29
N MET A 67 -31.07 11.35 12.13
CA MET A 67 -32.29 10.67 12.57
C MET A 67 -32.45 10.81 14.08
N SER A 68 -33.69 10.86 14.56
CA SER A 68 -34.03 10.87 15.98
C SER A 68 -33.86 9.49 16.61
N ASP A 69 -33.81 9.43 17.94
CA ASP A 69 -33.67 8.15 18.65
C ASP A 69 -34.88 7.22 18.43
N ARG A 70 -36.08 7.77 18.18
CA ARG A 70 -37.25 6.98 17.79
C ARG A 70 -37.05 6.34 16.42
N GLU A 71 -36.68 7.12 15.41
CA GLU A 71 -36.48 6.60 14.05
C GLU A 71 -35.37 5.55 14.01
N LEU A 72 -34.33 5.71 14.83
CA LEU A 72 -33.28 4.70 15.01
C LEU A 72 -33.81 3.44 15.71
N ASN A 73 -34.65 3.58 16.73
CA ASN A 73 -35.30 2.44 17.38
C ASN A 73 -36.27 1.70 16.44
N ASP A 74 -36.97 2.41 15.56
CA ASP A 74 -37.90 1.82 14.59
C ASP A 74 -37.18 0.89 13.60
N ILE A 75 -35.92 1.22 13.27
CA ILE A 75 -35.04 0.37 12.45
C ILE A 75 -34.18 -0.60 13.29
N GLY A 76 -34.34 -0.59 14.62
CA GLY A 76 -33.66 -1.50 15.54
C GLY A 76 -32.17 -1.22 15.73
N ILE A 77 -31.73 0.03 15.65
CA ILE A 77 -30.31 0.43 15.77
C ILE A 77 -30.15 1.42 16.93
N ALA A 78 -29.17 1.20 17.81
CA ALA A 78 -28.82 2.22 18.81
C ALA A 78 -27.79 3.22 18.25
N ARG A 79 -27.72 4.43 18.83
CA ARG A 79 -26.71 5.44 18.48
C ARG A 79 -25.27 4.92 18.50
N GLY A 80 -24.98 4.02 19.44
CA GLY A 80 -23.66 3.38 19.59
C GLY A 80 -23.30 2.43 18.45
N ASP A 81 -24.29 1.89 17.74
CA ASP A 81 -24.12 0.91 16.66
C ASP A 81 -23.89 1.58 15.30
N ILE A 82 -24.18 2.88 15.17
CA ILE A 82 -24.01 3.66 13.93
C ILE A 82 -22.64 3.44 13.26
N PRO A 83 -21.50 3.48 13.99
CA PRO A 83 -20.19 3.27 13.38
C PRO A 83 -20.00 1.85 12.83
N PHE A 84 -20.64 0.85 13.46
CA PHE A 84 -20.56 -0.54 13.04
C PHE A 84 -21.43 -0.77 11.78
N VAL A 85 -22.66 -0.26 11.80
CA VAL A 85 -23.59 -0.36 10.65
C VAL A 85 -23.03 0.37 9.43
N ALA A 86 -22.48 1.57 9.61
CA ALA A 86 -21.90 2.36 8.51
C ALA A 86 -20.69 1.69 7.83
N ARG A 87 -20.02 0.74 8.50
CA ARG A 87 -18.88 -0.02 7.95
C ARG A 87 -19.30 -1.30 7.21
N ARG A 88 -20.54 -1.75 7.37
CA ARG A 88 -21.06 -2.98 6.73
C ARG A 88 -21.62 -2.74 5.31
N LYS A 89 -21.47 -1.52 4.79
CA LYS A 89 -21.86 -1.15 3.43
C LYS A 89 -20.93 -1.75 2.37
#